data_AF-A0A927T5Q0-F1
#
_entry.id   AF-A0A927T5Q0-F1
#
_cell.length_a   1.000
_cell.length_b   1.000
_cell.length_c   1.000
_cell.angle_alpha   90.00
_cell.angle_beta   90.00
_cell.angle_gamma   90.00
#
_symmetry.space_group_name_H-M   'P 1'
#
loop_
_entity.id
_entity.type
_entity.pdbx_description
1 polymer ?
#
loop_
_entity_poly.entity_id
_entity_poly.type
_entity_poly.pdbx_seq_one_letter_code
_entity_poly.pdbx_strand_id
1 'polypeptide(L)'
;MRRHSSDDDEMFDDMDGAEFEQYCAELLEAKGFENVEMTPPSHDYGIDIIADRDGISYAIQCKCYSDSIGIKAIQEAYAGKDYYNAMIGAVMTNQSFTKTAKEFADKLNIVLWDGDYVMDLIHEVAIPEKKSMIDLFRNLRKKSNDQVSANSNLGNDNDKTDIDADKHVGQ
;
A
#
# COMPACT_ATOMS: atom_id res chain seq x y z
N MET A 1 13.77 -10.72 -21.41
CA MET A 1 12.92 -9.56 -21.10
C MET A 1 11.54 -9.84 -21.64
N ARG A 2 10.60 -10.25 -20.77
CA ARG A 2 9.18 -10.14 -21.11
C ARG A 2 8.87 -8.64 -21.21
N ARG A 3 8.08 -8.25 -22.19
CA ARG A 3 7.57 -6.89 -22.28
C ARG A 3 6.28 -6.86 -21.46
N HIS A 4 6.24 -6.01 -20.44
CA HIS A 4 4.99 -5.65 -19.76
C HIS A 4 4.02 -5.07 -20.80
N SER A 5 2.74 -5.37 -20.66
CA SER A 5 1.72 -4.72 -21.50
C SER A 5 1.52 -3.29 -21.01
N SER A 6 1.08 -2.37 -21.87
CA SER A 6 0.80 -0.97 -21.48
C SER A 6 -0.13 -0.87 -20.28
N ASP A 7 -1.05 -1.82 -20.17
CA ASP A 7 -2.07 -1.88 -19.14
C ASP A 7 -1.50 -2.27 -17.76
N ASP A 8 -0.35 -2.96 -17.74
CA ASP A 8 0.34 -3.37 -16.51
C ASP A 8 1.09 -2.19 -15.87
N ASP A 9 1.72 -1.35 -16.70
CA ASP A 9 2.46 -0.16 -16.25
C ASP A 9 1.47 0.92 -15.71
N GLU A 10 0.30 1.08 -16.36
CA GLU A 10 -0.74 2.02 -15.91
C GLU A 10 -1.33 1.67 -14.53
N MET A 11 -1.21 0.43 -14.06
CA MET A 11 -1.82 -0.02 -12.81
C MET A 11 -1.25 0.69 -11.58
N PHE A 12 0.07 0.92 -11.56
CA PHE A 12 0.77 1.49 -10.41
C PHE A 12 0.93 3.02 -10.49
N ASP A 13 0.81 3.60 -11.69
CA ASP A 13 1.02 5.03 -11.92
C ASP A 13 0.02 5.93 -11.16
N ASP A 14 -1.17 5.43 -10.86
CA ASP A 14 -2.23 6.14 -10.12
C ASP A 14 -2.23 5.84 -8.61
N MET A 15 -1.30 5.03 -8.09
CA MET A 15 -1.24 4.67 -6.67
C MET A 15 -0.14 5.42 -5.93
N ASP A 16 -0.48 5.99 -4.77
CA ASP A 16 0.53 6.50 -3.85
C ASP A 16 1.20 5.37 -3.03
N GLY A 17 2.20 5.73 -2.23
CA GLY A 17 2.95 4.76 -1.43
C GLY A 17 2.08 3.96 -0.45
N ALA A 18 1.15 4.62 0.24
CA ALA A 18 0.29 3.97 1.22
C ALA A 18 -0.75 3.06 0.54
N GLU A 19 -1.29 3.49 -0.59
CA GLU A 19 -2.17 2.65 -1.41
C GLU A 19 -1.43 1.41 -1.94
N PHE A 20 -0.18 1.56 -2.34
CA PHE A 20 0.66 0.44 -2.75
C PHE A 20 0.96 -0.52 -1.59
N GLU A 21 1.29 -0.01 -0.40
CA GLU A 21 1.49 -0.84 0.81
C GLU A 21 0.24 -1.66 1.15
N GLN A 22 -0.94 -1.04 1.14
CA GLN A 22 -2.21 -1.73 1.35
C GLN A 22 -2.46 -2.81 0.27
N TYR A 23 -2.23 -2.48 -1.00
CA TYR A 23 -2.39 -3.42 -2.10
C TYR A 23 -1.44 -4.62 -1.99
N CYS A 24 -0.20 -4.37 -1.56
CA CYS A 24 0.80 -5.40 -1.30
C CYS A 24 0.33 -6.39 -0.22
N ALA A 25 -0.26 -5.89 0.86
CA ALA A 25 -0.82 -6.73 1.92
C ALA A 25 -1.95 -7.63 1.39
N GLU A 26 -2.92 -7.05 0.66
CA GLU A 26 -4.03 -7.80 0.05
C GLU A 26 -3.54 -8.86 -0.95
N LEU A 27 -2.52 -8.54 -1.74
CA LEU A 27 -1.91 -9.49 -2.66
C LEU A 27 -1.25 -10.66 -1.93
N LEU A 28 -0.54 -10.39 -0.83
CA LEU A 28 0.08 -11.44 -0.01
C LEU A 28 -0.97 -12.37 0.61
N GLU A 29 -2.04 -11.82 1.18
CA GLU A 29 -3.18 -12.60 1.67
C GLU A 29 -3.77 -13.49 0.57
N ALA A 30 -4.02 -12.92 -0.62
CA ALA A 30 -4.53 -13.67 -1.77
C ALA A 30 -3.57 -14.75 -2.27
N LYS A 31 -2.27 -14.59 -2.02
CA LYS A 31 -1.21 -15.58 -2.30
C LYS A 31 -1.00 -16.60 -1.18
N GLY A 32 -1.84 -16.58 -0.15
CA GLY A 32 -1.85 -17.57 0.93
C GLY A 32 -0.84 -17.28 2.03
N PHE A 33 -0.38 -16.03 2.18
CA PHE A 33 0.27 -15.61 3.41
C PHE A 33 -0.77 -15.50 4.53
N GLU A 34 -0.33 -15.78 5.74
CA GLU A 34 -1.10 -15.75 6.99
C GLU A 34 -0.61 -14.59 7.85
N ASN A 35 -1.41 -14.16 8.84
CA ASN A 35 -1.05 -13.10 9.80
C ASN A 35 -0.47 -11.84 9.13
N VAL A 36 -1.08 -11.43 8.02
CA VAL A 36 -0.66 -10.23 7.29
C VAL A 36 -1.10 -9.00 8.09
N GLU A 37 -0.13 -8.24 8.57
CA GLU A 37 -0.34 -7.04 9.39
C GLU A 37 0.48 -5.87 8.82
N MET A 38 -0.19 -4.75 8.57
CA MET A 38 0.51 -3.50 8.27
C MET A 38 1.11 -2.90 9.54
N THR A 39 2.32 -2.35 9.43
CA THR A 39 2.97 -1.63 10.53
C THR A 39 2.41 -0.21 10.65
N PRO A 40 2.63 0.47 11.79
CA PRO A 40 2.23 1.87 11.92
C PRO A 40 2.97 2.77 10.91
N PRO A 41 2.33 3.80 10.32
CA PRO A 41 2.95 4.68 9.32
C PRO A 41 4.17 5.50 9.81
N SER A 42 4.52 5.40 11.10
CA SER A 42 5.66 6.09 11.69
C SER A 42 6.32 5.17 12.71
N HIS A 43 7.65 5.25 12.80
CA HIS A 43 8.44 4.37 13.68
C HIS A 43 8.26 2.88 13.33
N ASP A 44 8.13 2.60 12.04
CA ASP A 44 8.03 1.29 11.40
C ASP A 44 9.41 0.62 11.18
N TYR A 45 10.50 1.35 11.44
CA TYR A 45 11.87 0.91 11.19
C TYR A 45 12.10 0.44 9.75
N GLY A 46 11.34 0.98 8.79
CA GLY A 46 11.43 0.67 7.36
C GLY A 46 10.78 -0.66 6.95
N ILE A 47 9.78 -1.15 7.68
CA ILE A 47 8.98 -2.33 7.31
C ILE A 47 7.53 -1.93 7.28
N ASP A 48 6.83 -2.19 6.18
CA ASP A 48 5.43 -1.78 6.03
C ASP A 48 4.48 -2.94 6.35
N ILE A 49 4.92 -4.19 6.18
CA ILE A 49 4.11 -5.41 6.37
C ILE A 49 4.89 -6.48 7.12
N ILE A 50 4.25 -7.10 8.10
CA ILE A 50 4.64 -8.39 8.68
C ILE A 50 3.68 -9.46 8.18
N ALA A 51 4.20 -10.63 7.82
CA ALA A 51 3.38 -11.75 7.34
C ALA A 51 4.06 -13.09 7.63
N ASP A 52 3.27 -14.17 7.65
CA ASP A 52 3.75 -15.53 7.80
C ASP A 52 3.43 -16.36 6.55
N ARG A 53 4.28 -17.32 6.21
CA ARG A 53 3.98 -18.34 5.20
C ARG A 53 4.70 -19.63 5.52
N ASP A 54 3.95 -20.73 5.56
CA ASP A 54 4.49 -22.07 5.84
C ASP A 54 5.34 -22.11 7.13
N GLY A 55 4.94 -21.32 8.14
CA GLY A 55 5.65 -21.18 9.42
C GLY A 55 6.90 -20.30 9.38
N ILE A 56 7.13 -19.54 8.30
CA ILE A 56 8.23 -18.59 8.15
C ILE A 56 7.70 -17.16 8.23
N SER A 57 8.30 -16.33 9.09
CA SER A 57 7.92 -14.94 9.28
C SER A 57 8.72 -14.01 8.37
N TYR A 58 8.02 -13.05 7.79
CA TYR A 58 8.51 -12.08 6.83
C TYR A 58 8.34 -10.66 7.38
N ALA A 59 9.37 -9.85 7.18
CA ALA A 59 9.32 -8.40 7.33
C ALA A 59 9.55 -7.77 5.95
N ILE A 60 8.54 -7.05 5.46
CA ILE A 60 8.45 -6.64 4.05
C ILE A 60 8.38 -5.11 3.97
N GLN A 61 9.33 -4.51 3.26
CA GLN A 61 9.26 -3.11 2.83
C GLN A 61 8.66 -3.06 1.42
N CYS A 62 7.65 -2.24 1.24
CA CYS A 62 7.07 -1.85 -0.03
C CYS A 62 7.70 -0.53 -0.52
N LYS A 63 8.00 -0.43 -1.82
CA LYS A 63 8.43 0.82 -2.46
C LYS A 63 7.70 1.00 -3.79
N CYS A 64 6.84 2.01 -3.89
CA CYS A 64 6.22 2.42 -5.15
C CYS A 64 6.92 3.67 -5.69
N TYR A 65 7.77 3.55 -6.72
CA TYR A 65 8.54 4.67 -7.29
C TYR A 65 8.52 4.67 -8.83
N SER A 66 9.01 5.75 -9.43
CA SER A 66 9.23 5.88 -10.88
C SER A 66 10.61 5.38 -11.35
N ASP A 67 11.55 5.22 -10.42
CA ASP A 67 12.95 4.87 -10.70
C ASP A 67 13.34 3.54 -10.05
N SER A 68 14.45 2.97 -10.54
CA SER A 68 14.98 1.71 -10.00
C SER A 68 15.37 1.80 -8.53
N ILE A 69 15.15 0.71 -7.79
CA ILE A 69 15.40 0.64 -6.36
C ILE A 69 16.90 0.44 -6.05
N GLY A 70 17.43 1.32 -5.20
CA GLY A 70 18.82 1.32 -4.75
C GLY A 70 19.06 0.57 -3.45
N ILE A 71 20.32 0.58 -2.99
CA ILE A 71 20.80 -0.15 -1.81
C ILE A 71 20.06 0.24 -0.52
N LYS A 72 19.61 1.50 -0.40
CA LYS A 72 18.98 2.01 0.81
C LYS A 72 17.77 1.18 1.25
N ALA A 73 16.89 0.78 0.31
CA ALA A 73 15.73 -0.05 0.64
C ALA A 73 16.14 -1.43 1.20
N ILE A 74 17.25 -1.98 0.73
CA ILE A 74 17.79 -3.26 1.23
C ILE A 74 18.33 -3.11 2.65
N GLN A 75 18.98 -1.97 2.96
CA GLN A 75 19.47 -1.66 4.30
C GLN A 75 18.33 -1.47 5.31
N GLU A 76 17.28 -0.77 4.91
CA GLU A 76 16.05 -0.58 5.69
C GLU A 76 15.40 -1.94 6.00
N ALA A 77 15.14 -2.75 4.97
CA ALA A 77 14.55 -4.07 5.14
C ALA A 77 15.41 -5.00 6.01
N TYR A 78 16.74 -4.95 5.87
CA TYR A 78 17.64 -5.73 6.72
C TYR A 78 17.55 -5.35 8.20
N ALA A 79 17.62 -4.05 8.50
CA ALA A 79 17.52 -3.55 9.87
C ALA A 79 16.14 -3.81 10.47
N GLY A 80 15.08 -3.57 9.71
CA GLY A 80 13.70 -3.77 10.11
C GLY A 80 13.37 -5.24 10.36
N LYS A 81 13.82 -6.15 9.50
CA LYS A 81 13.70 -7.60 9.71
C LYS A 81 14.26 -8.04 11.07
N ASP A 82 15.46 -7.56 11.43
CA ASP A 82 16.05 -7.87 12.74
C ASP A 82 15.25 -7.22 13.89
N TYR A 83 14.77 -5.98 13.73
CA TYR A 83 13.94 -5.30 14.74
C TYR A 83 12.66 -6.08 15.06
N TYR A 84 11.95 -6.55 14.05
CA TYR A 84 10.72 -7.33 14.20
C TYR A 84 10.96 -8.82 14.49
N ASN A 85 12.21 -9.27 14.59
CA ASN A 85 12.59 -10.68 14.75
C ASN A 85 12.00 -11.59 13.66
N ALA A 86 11.85 -11.08 12.44
CA ALA A 86 11.40 -11.87 11.30
C ALA A 86 12.52 -12.77 10.78
N MET A 87 12.16 -13.94 10.26
CA MET A 87 13.14 -14.86 9.68
C MET A 87 13.67 -14.36 8.33
N ILE A 88 12.81 -13.77 7.52
CA ILE A 88 13.12 -13.29 6.17
C ILE A 88 12.78 -11.82 6.04
N GLY A 89 13.71 -11.04 5.49
CA GLY A 89 13.47 -9.66 5.06
C GLY A 89 13.19 -9.65 3.57
N ALA A 90 12.24 -8.82 3.12
CA ALA A 90 11.94 -8.67 1.70
C ALA A 90 11.72 -7.20 1.33
N VAL A 91 11.98 -6.89 0.05
CA VAL A 91 11.57 -5.63 -0.56
C VAL A 91 10.66 -5.94 -1.73
N MET A 92 9.44 -5.38 -1.71
CA MET A 92 8.47 -5.45 -2.78
C MET A 92 8.32 -4.09 -3.48
N THR A 93 8.28 -4.08 -4.80
CA THR A 93 8.23 -2.82 -5.57
C THR A 93 7.57 -3.01 -6.93
N ASN A 94 7.02 -1.95 -7.48
CA ASN A 94 6.59 -1.87 -8.88
C ASN A 94 7.77 -1.73 -9.85
N GLN A 95 8.98 -1.46 -9.36
CA GLN A 95 10.16 -1.16 -10.17
C GLN A 95 11.18 -2.30 -10.20
N SER A 96 12.21 -2.12 -11.03
CA SER A 96 13.38 -3.00 -11.01
C SER A 96 14.41 -2.57 -9.95
N PHE A 97 15.19 -3.52 -9.45
CA PHE A 97 16.34 -3.22 -8.58
C PHE A 97 17.59 -2.92 -9.41
N THR A 98 18.39 -1.95 -8.95
CA THR A 98 19.73 -1.71 -9.48
C THR A 98 20.62 -2.93 -9.30
N LYS A 99 21.65 -3.10 -10.16
CA LYS A 99 22.59 -4.22 -10.06
C LYS A 99 23.23 -4.31 -8.67
N THR A 100 23.65 -3.17 -8.10
CA THR A 100 24.28 -3.14 -6.78
C THR A 100 23.29 -3.47 -5.66
N ALA A 101 22.02 -3.10 -5.78
CA ALA A 101 21.00 -3.53 -4.82
C ALA A 101 20.80 -5.05 -4.86
N LYS A 102 20.76 -5.66 -6.06
CA LYS A 102 20.69 -7.12 -6.23
C LYS A 102 21.88 -7.84 -5.59
N GLU A 103 23.10 -7.37 -5.85
CA GLU A 103 24.33 -7.93 -5.26
C GLU A 103 24.35 -7.79 -3.73
N PHE A 104 23.84 -6.68 -3.20
CA PHE A 104 23.83 -6.44 -1.76
C PHE A 104 22.75 -7.26 -1.04
N ALA A 105 21.56 -7.39 -1.64
CA ALA A 105 20.47 -8.22 -1.13
C ALA A 105 20.88 -9.70 -1.01
N ASP A 106 21.62 -10.23 -1.99
CA ASP A 106 22.21 -11.57 -1.94
C ASP A 106 23.12 -11.76 -0.72
N LYS A 107 23.94 -10.75 -0.39
CA LYS A 107 24.83 -10.81 0.79
C LYS A 107 24.08 -10.76 2.12
N LEU A 108 22.95 -10.06 2.16
CA LEU A 108 22.17 -9.85 3.37
C LEU A 108 21.00 -10.84 3.51
N ASN A 109 20.84 -11.76 2.55
CA ASN A 109 19.69 -12.67 2.44
C ASN A 109 18.34 -11.93 2.48
N ILE A 110 18.25 -10.83 1.73
CA ILE A 110 17.00 -10.08 1.53
C ILE A 110 16.37 -10.53 0.22
N VAL A 111 15.09 -10.90 0.28
CA VAL A 111 14.31 -11.31 -0.88
C VAL A 111 13.90 -10.08 -1.69
N LEU A 112 14.00 -10.19 -3.01
CA LEU A 112 13.64 -9.13 -3.94
C LEU A 112 12.41 -9.53 -4.75
N TRP A 113 11.33 -8.79 -4.59
CA TRP A 113 10.09 -8.92 -5.36
C TRP A 113 9.95 -7.66 -6.23
N ASP A 114 10.54 -7.70 -7.42
CA ASP A 114 10.48 -6.60 -8.39
C ASP A 114 9.15 -6.55 -9.13
N GLY A 115 8.95 -5.50 -9.93
CA GLY A 115 7.70 -5.27 -10.66
C GLY A 115 7.27 -6.49 -11.49
N ASP A 116 8.19 -7.13 -12.22
CA ASP A 116 7.93 -8.35 -12.98
C ASP A 116 7.37 -9.47 -12.09
N TYR A 117 7.98 -9.70 -10.92
CA TYR A 117 7.51 -10.71 -9.98
C TYR A 117 6.15 -10.36 -9.36
N VAL A 118 5.94 -9.10 -8.98
CA VAL A 118 4.66 -8.62 -8.45
C VAL A 118 3.55 -8.82 -9.49
N MET A 119 3.81 -8.50 -10.75
CA MET A 119 2.86 -8.72 -11.84
C MET A 119 2.55 -10.20 -12.07
N ASP A 120 3.55 -11.08 -11.97
CA ASP A 120 3.32 -12.52 -12.01
C ASP A 120 2.41 -12.96 -10.84
N LEU A 121 2.61 -12.46 -9.62
CA LEU A 121 1.71 -12.75 -8.49
C LEU A 121 0.27 -12.29 -8.76
N ILE A 122 0.10 -11.09 -9.32
CA ILE A 122 -1.21 -10.53 -9.67
C ILE A 122 -1.91 -11.41 -10.69
N HIS A 123 -1.19 -11.82 -11.75
CA HIS A 123 -1.74 -12.69 -12.78
C HIS A 123 -2.11 -14.08 -12.27
N GLU A 124 -1.38 -14.60 -11.29
CA GLU A 124 -1.70 -15.87 -10.63
C GLU A 124 -2.95 -15.79 -9.76
N VAL A 125 -3.22 -14.64 -9.14
CA VAL A 125 -4.48 -14.40 -8.40
C VAL A 125 -5.65 -14.16 -9.37
N ALA A 126 -5.40 -13.55 -10.53
CA ALA A 126 -6.43 -13.00 -11.40
C ALA A 126 -7.14 -13.98 -12.37
N ILE A 127 -7.06 -15.31 -12.23
CA ILE A 127 -7.71 -16.26 -13.19
C ILE A 127 -8.39 -17.42 -12.42
N PRO A 128 -9.71 -17.71 -12.57
CA PRO A 128 -10.38 -17.80 -13.88
C PRO A 128 -11.85 -17.25 -13.95
N GLU A 129 -12.08 -15.93 -13.86
CA GLU A 129 -13.11 -15.21 -14.66
C GLU A 129 -12.69 -13.73 -14.79
N LYS A 130 -11.75 -13.54 -15.73
CA LYS A 130 -10.72 -12.49 -15.83
C LYS A 130 -11.21 -11.07 -16.16
N LYS A 131 -12.39 -10.68 -15.67
CA LYS A 131 -12.93 -9.31 -15.82
C LYS A 131 -13.61 -8.82 -14.53
N SER A 132 -14.21 -9.74 -13.78
CA SER A 132 -15.04 -9.41 -12.62
C SER A 132 -14.27 -8.89 -11.41
N MET A 133 -13.01 -9.29 -11.18
CA MET A 133 -12.27 -8.88 -9.98
C MET A 133 -11.69 -7.47 -10.08
N ILE A 134 -11.08 -7.12 -11.21
CA ILE A 134 -10.61 -5.74 -11.43
C ILE A 134 -11.82 -4.79 -11.47
N ASP A 135 -12.92 -5.21 -12.09
CA ASP A 135 -14.18 -4.46 -12.03
C ASP A 135 -14.76 -4.42 -10.60
N LEU A 136 -14.61 -5.48 -9.80
CA LEU A 136 -15.04 -5.49 -8.40
C LEU A 136 -14.22 -4.50 -7.57
N PHE A 137 -12.88 -4.55 -7.63
CA PHE A 137 -12.02 -3.61 -6.92
C PHE A 137 -12.28 -2.17 -7.34
N ARG A 138 -12.43 -1.91 -8.65
CA ARG A 138 -12.76 -0.59 -9.19
C ARG A 138 -14.15 -0.11 -8.72
N ASN A 139 -15.13 -1.02 -8.57
CA ASN A 139 -16.47 -0.71 -8.05
C ASN A 139 -16.52 -0.55 -6.52
N LEU A 140 -15.69 -1.29 -5.77
CA LEU A 140 -15.53 -1.14 -4.33
C LEU A 140 -14.91 0.23 -4.00
N ARG A 141 -13.88 0.65 -4.76
CA ARG A 141 -13.25 1.98 -4.62
C ARG A 141 -14.20 3.13 -4.97
N LYS A 142 -15.12 2.95 -5.93
CA LYS A 142 -16.20 3.92 -6.21
C LYS A 142 -17.21 4.03 -5.06
N LYS A 143 -17.62 2.90 -4.48
CA LYS A 143 -18.58 2.88 -3.35
C LYS A 143 -18.05 3.56 -2.09
N SER A 144 -16.76 3.47 -1.79
CA SER A 144 -16.18 4.17 -0.63
C SER A 144 -16.14 5.69 -0.86
N ASN A 145 -15.80 6.14 -2.08
CA ASN A 145 -15.73 7.57 -2.41
C ASN A 145 -17.10 8.26 -2.48
N ASP A 146 -18.16 7.56 -2.92
CA ASP A 146 -19.52 8.13 -2.96
C ASP A 146 -20.10 8.38 -1.55
N GLN A 147 -19.74 7.57 -0.54
CA GLN A 147 -20.21 7.79 0.84
C GLN A 147 -19.57 9.01 1.53
N VAL A 148 -18.35 9.39 1.12
CA VAL A 148 -17.68 10.60 1.63
C VAL A 148 -18.39 11.86 1.10
N SER A 149 -18.88 11.84 -0.14
CA SER A 149 -19.61 12.97 -0.74
C SER A 149 -21.03 13.18 -0.20
N ALA A 150 -21.67 12.12 0.32
CA ALA A 150 -23.00 12.22 0.94
C ALA A 150 -22.95 12.82 2.36
N ASN A 151 -21.83 12.68 3.07
CA ASN A 151 -21.67 13.18 4.44
C ASN A 151 -21.19 14.63 4.53
N SER A 152 -20.81 15.28 3.41
CA SER A 152 -20.44 16.69 3.38
C SER A 152 -21.62 17.67 3.24
N ASN A 153 -22.86 17.19 3.14
CA ASN A 153 -24.06 18.03 2.96
C ASN A 153 -24.98 18.15 4.18
N LEU A 154 -24.55 17.73 5.38
CA LEU A 154 -25.17 18.18 6.63
C LEU A 154 -24.52 19.49 7.09
N GLY A 155 -24.69 20.53 6.28
CA GLY A 155 -24.37 21.90 6.64
C GLY A 155 -25.53 22.54 7.38
N ASN A 156 -25.23 23.04 8.58
CA ASN A 156 -25.77 24.27 9.16
C ASN A 156 -27.27 24.58 8.95
N ASP A 157 -28.10 24.09 9.87
CA ASP A 157 -29.33 24.78 10.25
C ASP A 157 -29.21 25.25 11.69
N ASN A 158 -28.77 26.50 11.87
CA ASN A 158 -29.23 27.33 12.98
C ASN A 158 -29.65 28.66 12.37
N ASP A 159 -30.89 28.62 11.89
CA ASP A 159 -31.67 29.76 11.45
C ASP A 159 -31.88 30.74 12.60
N LYS A 160 -32.09 31.98 12.18
CA LYS A 160 -32.24 33.21 12.93
C LYS A 160 -33.37 33.14 13.95
N THR A 161 -33.21 33.90 15.03
CA THR A 161 -34.33 34.66 15.60
C THR A 161 -33.94 36.12 15.70
N ASP A 162 -34.75 36.95 15.05
CA ASP A 162 -34.75 38.41 14.97
C ASP A 162 -34.62 39.09 16.34
N ILE A 163 -33.77 40.11 16.48
CA ILE A 163 -34.12 41.55 16.48
C ILE A 163 -35.37 41.88 17.30
N ASP A 164 -35.19 42.55 18.45
CA ASP A 164 -35.85 43.84 18.67
C ASP A 164 -35.12 44.67 19.74
N ALA A 165 -34.91 45.94 19.39
CA ALA A 165 -34.35 46.98 20.21
C ALA A 165 -35.47 47.81 20.84
N ASP A 166 -35.35 48.19 22.12
CA ASP A 166 -35.79 49.52 22.56
C ASP A 166 -35.15 49.92 23.90
N LYS A 167 -35.24 51.23 24.16
CA LYS A 167 -34.29 52.09 24.86
C LYS A 167 -34.57 52.29 26.35
N HIS A 168 -33.55 52.90 26.99
CA HIS A 168 -33.61 54.07 27.88
C HIS A 168 -33.61 53.91 29.43
N VAL A 169 -32.58 54.56 30.01
CA VAL A 169 -32.54 55.41 31.22
C VAL A 169 -32.42 54.75 32.60
N GLY A 170 -31.21 54.86 33.15
CA GLY A 170 -30.89 55.81 34.23
C GLY A 170 -31.49 55.57 35.62
N GLN A 171 -30.62 55.21 36.57
CA GLN A 171 -30.35 55.96 37.80
C GLN A 171 -29.01 55.50 38.38
#